data_AF-T1AVS9-F1
#
_entry.id   AF-T1AVS9-F1
#
_cell.length_a   1.000
_cell.length_b   1.000
_cell.length_c   1.000
_cell.angle_alpha   90.00
_cell.angle_beta   90.00
_cell.angle_gamma   90.00
#
_symmetry.space_group_name_H-M   'P 1'
#
loop_
_entity.id
_entity.type
_entity.pdbx_description
1 polymer ?
#
loop_
_entity_poly.entity_id
_entity_poly.type
_entity_poly.pdbx_seq_one_letter_code
_entity_poly.pdbx_strand_id
1 'polypeptide(L)'
;MHNEDSDEHSETGDVVSDAETDPKLRIAIMEKRMRKLDTYVKEIPPTDTYMLGDADYAIVQWGSTQGVVEEAVDILRSRGIKAGAVEVNRVFPLNPDISKLLKNRKKVIVVENNYTGQFNRLLRSEFLVTTSLVRKFDGEAFYPGALAEELEQEIKR
;
A
#
# COMPACT_ATOMS: atom_id res chain seq x y z
N MET A 1 32.04 -25.70 5.39
CA MET A 1 30.69 -26.26 5.22
C MET A 1 29.75 -25.08 5.30
N HIS A 2 28.95 -24.82 4.26
CA HIS A 2 27.91 -23.79 4.35
C HIS A 2 26.70 -24.44 5.03
N ASN A 3 26.33 -23.94 6.20
CA ASN A 3 25.13 -24.37 6.90
C ASN A 3 24.02 -23.36 6.62
N GLU A 4 22.87 -23.85 6.16
CA GLU A 4 21.66 -23.03 5.96
C GLU A 4 20.57 -23.59 6.87
N ASP A 5 20.29 -22.85 7.94
CA ASP A 5 19.33 -23.25 8.96
C ASP A 5 18.18 -22.22 9.06
N SER A 6 16.99 -22.72 9.39
CA SER A 6 15.82 -21.88 9.68
C SER A 6 15.80 -21.34 11.10
N ASP A 7 16.48 -22.02 12.03
CA ASP A 7 16.69 -21.52 13.38
C ASP A 7 17.52 -20.23 13.35
N GLU A 8 17.52 -19.46 14.45
CA GLU A 8 18.44 -18.32 14.50
C GLU A 8 19.88 -18.80 14.37
N HIS A 9 20.72 -18.04 13.67
CA HIS A 9 22.08 -18.49 13.39
C HIS A 9 23.10 -17.36 13.36
N SER A 10 24.35 -17.74 13.61
CA SER A 10 25.53 -16.89 13.44
C SER A 10 25.79 -16.55 11.97
N GLU A 11 26.83 -15.78 11.69
CA GLU A 11 27.23 -15.47 10.30
C GLU A 11 27.69 -16.69 9.49
N THR A 12 28.12 -17.75 10.16
CA THR A 12 28.55 -19.03 9.57
C THR A 12 27.43 -20.06 9.46
N GLY A 13 26.23 -19.75 9.98
CA GLY A 13 25.09 -20.66 9.98
C GLY A 13 25.03 -21.59 11.20
N ASP A 14 25.81 -21.33 12.25
CA ASP A 14 25.73 -22.11 13.50
C ASP A 14 24.50 -21.68 14.30
N VAL A 15 23.75 -22.67 14.78
CA VAL A 15 22.44 -22.46 15.41
C VAL A 15 22.58 -21.76 16.76
N VAL A 16 21.76 -20.75 16.98
CA VAL A 16 21.49 -20.11 18.26
C VAL A 16 20.15 -20.63 18.76
N SER A 17 20.19 -21.47 19.79
CA SER A 17 19.02 -22.20 20.32
C SER A 17 18.82 -21.98 21.83
N ASP A 18 17.90 -22.74 22.41
CA ASP A 18 17.72 -22.86 23.85
C ASP A 18 18.90 -23.59 24.54
N ALA A 19 19.64 -24.43 23.82
CA ALA A 19 20.86 -25.05 24.31
C ALA A 19 22.07 -24.10 24.24
N GLU A 20 22.13 -23.25 23.20
CA GLU A 20 23.18 -22.24 22.99
C GLU A 20 22.55 -20.87 22.76
N THR A 21 22.21 -20.18 23.85
CA THR A 21 21.52 -18.89 23.78
C THR A 21 22.51 -17.72 23.81
N ASP A 22 22.46 -16.86 22.79
CA ASP A 22 23.12 -15.56 22.78
C ASP A 22 22.12 -14.46 22.35
N PRO A 23 21.50 -13.73 23.31
CA PRO A 23 20.55 -12.68 22.99
C PRO A 23 21.17 -11.52 22.20
N LYS A 24 22.46 -11.23 22.38
CA LYS A 24 23.13 -10.14 21.65
C LYS A 24 23.31 -10.51 20.19
N LEU A 25 23.76 -11.74 19.93
CA LEU A 25 23.86 -12.28 18.58
C LEU A 25 22.48 -12.34 17.91
N ARG A 26 21.47 -12.86 18.61
CA ARG A 26 20.06 -12.88 18.14
C ARG A 26 19.59 -11.51 17.67
N ILE A 27 19.79 -10.47 18.49
CA ILE A 27 19.44 -9.08 18.15
C ILE A 27 20.24 -8.62 16.93
N ALA A 28 21.56 -8.80 16.93
CA ALA A 28 22.42 -8.33 15.84
C ALA A 28 22.08 -8.95 14.48
N ILE A 29 21.75 -10.25 14.44
CA ILE A 29 21.38 -10.95 13.21
C ILE A 29 19.95 -10.56 12.77
N MET A 30 19.03 -10.33 13.71
CA MET A 30 17.71 -9.78 13.39
C MET A 30 17.81 -8.38 12.79
N GLU A 31 18.57 -7.49 13.41
CA GLU A 31 18.86 -6.16 12.88
C GLU A 31 19.53 -6.23 11.52
N LYS A 32 20.43 -7.20 11.29
CA LYS A 32 21.05 -7.44 9.97
C LYS A 32 20.00 -7.72 8.89
N ARG A 33 19.02 -8.57 9.18
CA ARG A 33 17.93 -8.87 8.24
C ARG A 33 17.03 -7.64 8.01
N MET A 34 16.68 -6.92 9.07
CA MET A 34 15.84 -5.72 8.97
C MET A 34 16.51 -4.57 8.22
N ARG A 35 17.83 -4.38 8.35
CA ARG A 35 18.59 -3.38 7.57
C ARG A 35 18.45 -3.55 6.05
N LYS A 36 18.16 -4.76 5.56
CA LYS A 36 17.87 -4.98 4.13
C LYS A 36 16.58 -4.28 3.72
N LEU A 37 15.54 -4.31 4.55
CA LEU A 37 14.30 -3.57 4.32
C LEU A 37 14.54 -2.05 4.40
N ASP A 38 15.32 -1.58 5.37
CA ASP A 38 15.68 -0.14 5.47
C ASP A 38 16.44 0.36 4.24
N THR A 39 17.30 -0.49 3.68
CA THR A 39 18.03 -0.20 2.44
C THR A 39 17.08 -0.17 1.25
N TYR A 40 16.21 -1.18 1.14
CA TYR A 40 15.19 -1.26 0.10
C TYR A 40 14.32 0.00 0.07
N VAL A 41 13.81 0.45 1.23
CA VAL A 41 12.95 1.65 1.34
C VAL A 41 13.61 2.92 0.78
N LYS A 42 14.94 3.04 0.88
CA LYS A 42 15.69 4.21 0.34
C LYS A 42 15.84 4.19 -1.18
N GLU A 43 15.67 3.03 -1.80
CA GLU A 43 15.89 2.81 -3.23
C GLU A 43 14.57 2.64 -4.00
N ILE A 44 13.42 2.59 -3.32
CA ILE A 44 12.12 2.47 -3.99
C ILE A 44 11.88 3.73 -4.85
N PRO A 45 11.50 3.57 -6.13
CA PRO A 45 11.03 4.68 -6.94
C PRO A 45 9.86 5.43 -6.28
N PRO A 46 9.63 6.71 -6.61
CA PRO A 46 8.44 7.43 -6.19
C PRO A 46 7.16 6.68 -6.56
N THR A 47 6.11 6.84 -5.75
CA THR A 47 4.81 6.23 -6.05
C THR A 47 4.17 6.87 -7.27
N ASP A 48 3.67 6.03 -8.18
CA ASP A 48 2.98 6.45 -9.38
C ASP A 48 1.63 7.10 -9.04
N THR A 49 1.26 8.11 -9.81
CA THR A 49 0.03 8.88 -9.60
C THR A 49 -0.61 9.26 -10.92
N TYR A 50 -1.94 9.34 -10.92
CA TYR A 50 -2.72 9.78 -12.07
C TYR A 50 -3.52 11.04 -11.73
N MET A 51 -3.22 12.15 -12.41
CA MET A 51 -3.89 13.45 -12.24
C MET A 51 -4.04 13.96 -10.79
N LEU A 52 -3.11 13.59 -9.90
CA LEU A 52 -3.20 13.90 -8.46
C LEU A 52 -2.81 15.35 -8.09
N GLY A 53 -2.08 16.05 -8.97
CA GLY A 53 -1.46 17.35 -8.66
C GLY A 53 -2.43 18.41 -8.13
N ASP A 54 -3.62 18.54 -8.73
CA ASP A 54 -4.68 19.48 -8.35
C ASP A 54 -5.89 18.81 -7.68
N ALA A 55 -5.79 17.50 -7.38
CA ALA A 55 -6.90 16.70 -6.90
C ALA A 55 -7.30 17.05 -5.46
N ASP A 56 -8.59 17.29 -5.25
CA ASP A 56 -9.22 17.38 -3.94
C ASP A 56 -9.42 15.99 -3.32
N TYR A 57 -9.70 14.99 -4.16
CA TYR A 57 -10.02 13.62 -3.76
C TYR A 57 -8.95 12.66 -4.27
N ALA A 58 -8.33 11.90 -3.36
CA ALA A 58 -7.35 10.89 -3.72
C ALA A 58 -7.97 9.50 -3.69
N ILE A 59 -7.90 8.80 -4.83
CA ILE A 59 -8.35 7.42 -4.97
C ILE A 59 -7.11 6.53 -4.92
N VAL A 60 -6.97 5.74 -3.87
CA VAL A 60 -5.83 4.83 -3.70
C VAL A 60 -6.25 3.45 -4.20
N GLN A 61 -5.46 2.91 -5.12
CA GLN A 61 -5.73 1.63 -5.76
C GLN A 61 -4.48 0.75 -5.77
N TRP A 62 -4.67 -0.55 -5.94
CA TRP A 62 -3.57 -1.50 -6.11
C TRP A 62 -3.93 -2.63 -7.08
N GLY A 63 -2.90 -3.24 -7.65
CA GLY A 63 -3.03 -4.40 -8.54
C GLY A 63 -3.80 -4.10 -9.83
N SER A 64 -4.71 -4.99 -10.21
CA SER A 64 -5.45 -4.92 -11.49
C SER A 64 -6.48 -3.80 -11.57
N THR A 65 -6.67 -3.01 -10.51
CA THR A 65 -7.67 -1.93 -10.48
C THR A 65 -7.20 -0.64 -11.14
N GLN A 66 -5.91 -0.53 -11.49
CA GLN A 66 -5.30 0.67 -12.05
C GLN A 66 -6.08 1.28 -13.22
N GLY A 67 -6.18 0.57 -14.35
CA GLY A 67 -6.80 1.14 -15.56
C GLY A 67 -8.26 1.54 -15.33
N VAL A 68 -9.00 0.74 -14.55
CA VAL A 68 -10.41 1.05 -14.24
C VAL A 68 -10.54 2.29 -13.37
N VAL A 69 -9.60 2.52 -12.45
CA VAL A 69 -9.57 3.71 -11.60
C VAL A 69 -9.16 4.95 -12.40
N GLU A 70 -8.19 4.85 -13.31
CA GLU A 70 -7.81 5.96 -14.20
C GLU A 70 -8.99 6.40 -15.07
N GLU A 71 -9.70 5.46 -15.71
CA GLU A 71 -10.91 5.76 -16.48
C GLU A 71 -12.03 6.34 -15.61
N ALA A 72 -12.21 5.84 -14.38
CA ALA A 72 -13.18 6.41 -13.44
C ALA A 72 -12.80 7.84 -13.01
N VAL A 73 -11.50 8.13 -12.85
CA VAL A 73 -10.98 9.48 -12.60
C VAL A 73 -11.32 10.39 -13.77
N ASP A 74 -11.10 9.96 -15.01
CA ASP A 74 -11.43 10.76 -16.20
C ASP A 74 -12.93 11.10 -16.25
N ILE A 75 -13.80 10.12 -15.95
CA ILE A 75 -15.25 10.34 -15.86
C ILE A 75 -15.59 11.35 -14.77
N LEU A 76 -15.03 11.23 -13.56
CA LEU A 76 -15.25 12.18 -12.46
C LEU A 76 -14.78 13.60 -12.83
N ARG A 77 -13.61 13.73 -13.46
CA ARG A 77 -13.07 15.02 -13.90
C ARG A 77 -13.92 15.65 -14.99
N SER A 78 -14.48 14.86 -15.91
CA SER A 78 -15.45 15.34 -16.91
C SER A 78 -16.71 15.96 -16.27
N ARG A 79 -17.03 15.54 -15.03
CA ARG A 79 -18.14 16.05 -14.21
C ARG A 79 -17.72 17.22 -13.30
N GLY A 80 -16.50 17.73 -13.42
CA GLY A 80 -15.97 18.83 -12.61
C GLY A 80 -15.45 18.43 -11.23
N ILE A 81 -15.36 17.13 -10.93
CA ILE A 81 -14.82 16.63 -9.66
C ILE A 81 -13.31 16.47 -9.80
N LYS A 82 -12.54 17.17 -8.96
CA LYS A 82 -11.06 17.09 -8.95
C LYS A 82 -10.58 15.81 -8.27
N ALA A 83 -10.78 14.67 -8.92
CA ALA A 83 -10.27 13.38 -8.48
C ALA A 83 -8.89 13.09 -9.09
N GLY A 84 -8.04 12.36 -8.37
CA GLY A 84 -6.78 11.82 -8.85
C GLY A 84 -6.46 10.50 -8.15
N ALA A 85 -5.60 9.68 -8.75
CA ALA A 85 -5.27 8.37 -8.23
C ALA A 85 -3.84 8.28 -7.68
N VAL A 86 -3.66 7.41 -6.68
CA VAL A 86 -2.37 6.95 -6.14
C VAL A 86 -2.29 5.45 -6.41
N GLU A 87 -1.23 5.02 -7.05
CA GLU A 87 -1.08 3.66 -7.55
C GLU A 87 -0.07 2.89 -6.69
N VAL A 88 -0.56 1.89 -5.97
CA VAL A 88 0.31 1.08 -5.10
C VAL A 88 0.66 -0.23 -5.78
N ASN A 89 1.87 -0.27 -6.35
CA ASN A 89 2.46 -1.45 -6.99
C ASN A 89 3.32 -2.30 -6.02
N ARG A 90 3.58 -1.80 -4.81
CA ARG A 90 4.38 -2.45 -3.76
C ARG A 90 3.63 -2.38 -2.44
N VAL A 91 3.12 -3.52 -1.99
CA VAL A 91 2.26 -3.60 -0.80
C VAL A 91 3.06 -3.58 0.50
N PHE A 92 4.28 -4.13 0.53
CA PHE A 92 5.12 -4.10 1.72
C PHE A 92 6.62 -4.12 1.42
N PRO A 93 7.43 -3.27 2.08
CA PRO A 93 7.00 -2.09 2.83
C PRO A 93 6.30 -1.08 1.92
N LEU A 94 5.35 -0.32 2.46
CA LEU A 94 4.71 0.76 1.71
C LEU A 94 5.71 1.89 1.44
N ASN A 95 5.55 2.57 0.31
CA ASN A 95 6.38 3.71 -0.02
C ASN A 95 6.11 4.89 0.94
N PRO A 96 7.11 5.43 1.64
CA PRO A 96 6.88 6.48 2.64
C PRO A 96 6.28 7.79 2.08
N ASP A 97 6.45 8.05 0.78
CA ASP A 97 5.94 9.23 0.10
C ASP A 97 4.40 9.26 -0.01
N ILE A 98 3.74 8.10 0.04
CA ILE A 98 2.27 7.96 0.03
C ILE A 98 1.64 8.85 1.12
N SER A 99 2.23 8.90 2.32
CA SER A 99 1.76 9.77 3.40
C SER A 99 1.67 11.25 3.00
N LYS A 100 2.61 11.72 2.18
CA LYS A 100 2.64 13.09 1.66
C LYS A 100 1.64 13.28 0.52
N LEU A 101 1.52 12.30 -0.37
CA LEU A 101 0.57 12.31 -1.49
C LEU A 101 -0.88 12.43 -1.01
N LEU A 102 -1.20 11.77 0.11
CA LEU A 102 -2.54 11.76 0.73
C LEU A 102 -2.80 12.95 1.65
N LYS A 103 -1.78 13.74 1.99
CA LYS A 103 -1.91 14.89 2.87
C LYS A 103 -2.75 15.99 2.21
N ASN A 104 -3.57 16.67 3.02
CA ASN A 104 -4.42 17.80 2.61
C ASN A 104 -5.50 17.48 1.56
N ARG A 105 -5.75 16.20 1.28
CA ARG A 105 -6.89 15.79 0.44
C ARG A 105 -8.17 15.92 1.26
N LYS A 106 -9.26 16.36 0.62
CA LYS A 106 -10.58 16.47 1.25
C LYS A 106 -11.11 15.09 1.65
N LYS A 107 -10.84 14.08 0.82
CA LYS A 107 -11.14 12.68 1.10
C LYS A 107 -10.12 11.76 0.44
N VAL A 108 -9.80 10.67 1.12
CA VAL A 108 -9.00 9.56 0.60
C VAL A 108 -9.91 8.34 0.53
N ILE A 109 -10.02 7.75 -0.65
CA ILE A 109 -10.89 6.59 -0.92
C ILE A 109 -10.02 5.45 -1.38
N VAL A 110 -10.09 4.30 -0.70
CA VAL A 110 -9.39 3.09 -1.11
C VAL A 110 -10.32 2.25 -1.98
N VAL A 111 -9.83 1.78 -3.13
CA VAL A 111 -10.54 0.85 -4.03
C VAL A 111 -9.84 -0.50 -3.98
N GLU A 112 -10.56 -1.57 -3.63
CA GLU A 112 -9.99 -2.92 -3.60
C GLU A 112 -10.99 -4.07 -3.83
N ASN A 113 -10.49 -5.18 -4.38
CA ASN A 113 -11.29 -6.38 -4.69
C ASN A 113 -11.26 -7.42 -3.56
N ASN A 114 -11.64 -7.05 -2.34
CA ASN A 114 -11.78 -8.01 -1.26
C ASN A 114 -12.85 -7.59 -0.24
N TYR A 115 -13.35 -8.56 0.52
CA TYR A 115 -14.41 -8.32 1.49
C TYR A 115 -13.93 -7.52 2.72
N THR A 116 -12.74 -7.79 3.23
CA THR A 116 -12.29 -7.34 4.55
C THR A 116 -11.62 -5.97 4.57
N GLY A 117 -11.34 -5.38 3.41
CA GLY A 117 -10.64 -4.11 3.30
C GLY A 117 -9.16 -4.23 3.68
N GLN A 118 -8.46 -5.24 3.16
CA GLN A 118 -7.12 -5.61 3.63
C GLN A 118 -6.10 -4.50 3.42
N PHE A 119 -6.05 -3.95 2.20
CA PHE A 119 -5.10 -2.91 1.86
C PHE A 119 -5.46 -1.61 2.57
N ASN A 120 -6.75 -1.28 2.67
CA ASN A 120 -7.21 -0.14 3.46
C ASN A 120 -6.73 -0.22 4.93
N ARG A 121 -6.81 -1.39 5.56
CA ARG A 121 -6.32 -1.57 6.94
C ARG A 121 -4.82 -1.37 7.05
N LEU A 122 -4.05 -1.91 6.11
CA LEU A 122 -2.58 -1.73 6.06
C LEU A 122 -2.21 -0.25 5.87
N LEU A 123 -2.82 0.43 4.91
CA LEU A 123 -2.56 1.85 4.63
C LEU A 123 -2.82 2.72 5.88
N ARG A 124 -3.92 2.43 6.60
CA ARG A 124 -4.27 3.12 7.84
C ARG A 124 -3.30 2.81 8.98
N SER A 125 -2.80 1.57 9.09
CA SER A 125 -1.83 1.20 10.14
C SER A 125 -0.46 1.83 9.92
N GLU A 126 0.00 1.89 8.67
CA GLU A 126 1.32 2.44 8.33
C GLU A 126 1.37 3.97 8.42
N PHE A 127 0.30 4.67 8.02
CA PHE A 127 0.34 6.13 7.84
C PHE A 127 -0.66 6.92 8.67
N LEU A 128 -1.49 6.25 9.48
CA LEU A 128 -2.52 6.89 10.32
C LEU A 128 -3.48 7.81 9.54
N VAL A 129 -3.73 7.50 8.27
CA VAL A 129 -4.63 8.30 7.41
C VAL A 129 -6.09 7.90 7.66
N THR A 130 -7.00 8.85 7.56
CA THR A 130 -8.44 8.54 7.53
C THR A 130 -8.85 8.27 6.08
N THR A 131 -9.54 7.15 5.87
CA THR A 131 -9.95 6.69 4.55
C THR A 131 -11.40 6.22 4.55
N SER A 132 -12.07 6.37 3.41
CA SER A 132 -13.25 5.58 3.05
C SER A 132 -12.86 4.41 2.14
N LEU A 133 -13.80 3.50 1.90
CA LEU A 133 -13.54 2.23 1.24
C LEU A 133 -14.64 1.92 0.23
N VAL A 134 -14.25 1.72 -1.03
CA VAL A 134 -15.05 1.12 -2.09
C VAL A 134 -14.50 -0.27 -2.35
N ARG A 135 -15.34 -1.30 -2.22
CA ARG A 135 -14.92 -2.69 -2.30
C ARG A 135 -15.86 -3.53 -3.14
N LYS A 136 -15.29 -4.45 -3.90
CA LYS A 136 -16.03 -5.42 -4.72
C LYS A 136 -15.53 -6.83 -4.45
N PHE A 137 -16.43 -7.79 -4.28
CA PHE A 137 -16.11 -9.15 -3.85
C PHE A 137 -17.07 -10.20 -4.43
N ASP A 138 -17.70 -9.89 -5.56
CA ASP A 138 -18.66 -10.75 -6.27
C ASP A 138 -18.01 -11.62 -7.36
N GLY A 139 -16.69 -11.52 -7.54
CA GLY A 139 -15.93 -12.28 -8.55
C GLY A 139 -15.76 -11.55 -9.89
N GLU A 140 -16.40 -10.39 -10.07
CA GLU A 140 -16.31 -9.60 -11.30
C GLU A 140 -15.32 -8.44 -11.17
N ALA A 141 -14.72 -8.03 -12.30
CA ALA A 141 -13.88 -6.84 -12.34
C ALA A 141 -14.70 -5.56 -12.07
N PHE A 142 -14.05 -4.50 -11.60
CA PHE A 142 -14.68 -3.18 -11.61
C PHE A 142 -14.94 -2.75 -13.07
N TYR A 143 -16.03 -2.02 -13.28
CA TYR A 143 -16.33 -1.37 -14.55
C TYR A 143 -16.20 0.14 -14.36
N PRO A 144 -15.50 0.88 -15.24
CA PRO A 144 -15.16 2.29 -15.03
C PRO A 144 -16.35 3.19 -14.71
N GLY A 145 -17.44 3.08 -15.48
CA GLY A 145 -18.65 3.89 -15.26
C GLY A 145 -19.32 3.62 -13.92
N ALA A 146 -19.48 2.34 -13.55
CA ALA A 146 -20.08 1.96 -12.28
C ALA A 146 -19.20 2.39 -11.09
N LEU A 147 -17.87 2.24 -11.22
CA LEU A 147 -16.93 2.69 -10.20
C LEU A 147 -16.97 4.23 -10.05
N ALA A 148 -17.04 4.98 -11.14
CA ALA A 148 -17.14 6.44 -11.10
C ALA A 148 -18.41 6.90 -10.35
N GLU A 149 -19.55 6.23 -10.57
CA GLU A 149 -20.79 6.52 -9.83
C GLU A 149 -20.65 6.23 -8.33
N GLU A 150 -20.07 5.09 -7.97
CA GLU A 150 -19.86 4.72 -6.57
C GLU A 150 -18.89 5.67 -5.86
N LEU A 151 -17.79 6.05 -6.54
CA LEU A 151 -16.85 7.05 -6.05
C LEU A 151 -17.50 8.42 -5.87
N GLU A 152 -18.35 8.85 -6.81
CA GLU A 152 -19.07 10.12 -6.71
C GLU A 152 -20.05 10.13 -5.52
N GLN A 153 -20.76 9.03 -5.29
CA GLN A 153 -21.63 8.87 -4.11
C GLN A 153 -20.82 8.92 -2.82
N GLU A 154 -19.68 8.24 -2.78
CA GLU A 154 -18.80 8.23 -1.63
C GLU A 154 -18.21 9.63 -1.39
N ILE A 155 -17.86 10.39 -2.42
CA ILE A 155 -17.38 11.79 -2.28
C ILE A 155 -18.43 12.70 -1.64
N LYS A 156 -19.72 12.45 -1.87
CA LYS A 156 -20.83 13.27 -1.35
C LYS A 156 -21.23 12.93 0.09
N ARG A 157 -20.79 11.77 0.62
CA ARG A 157 -21.00 11.35 2.02
C ARG A 157 -20.03 12.02 2.97
#